data_AF-X1RSA6-F1
#
_entry.id   AF-X1RSA6-F1
#
_cell.length_a   1.000
_cell.length_b   1.000
_cell.length_c   1.000
_cell.angle_alpha   90.00
_cell.angle_beta   90.00
_cell.angle_gamma   90.00
#
_symmetry.space_group_name_H-M   'P 1'
#
loop_
_entity.id
_entity.type
_entity.pdbx_description
1 polymer ?
#
loop_
_entity_poly.entity_id
_entity_poly.type
_entity_poly.pdbx_seq_one_letter_code
_entity_poly.pdbx_strand_id
1 'polypeptide(L)' 'MRVAISAMGPTLDAEVDPRFGRCSYFIIVDPDTMQFEALENSSATQAGGA' A
#
# COMPACT_ATOMS: atom_id res chain seq x y z
N MET A 1 -4.87 -8.59 13.73
CA MET A 1 -4.64 -7.13 13.52
C MET A 1 -4.25 -6.95 12.06
N ARG A 2 -4.54 -5.83 11.37
CA ARG A 2 -4.07 -5.62 9.99
C ARG A 2 -3.14 -4.42 9.91
N VAL A 3 -2.08 -4.54 9.11
CA VAL A 3 -1.10 -3.48 8.86
C VAL A 3 -1.21 -3.06 7.41
N ALA A 4 -1.30 -1.75 7.16
CA ALA A 4 -1.27 -1.17 5.83
C ALA A 4 0.12 -0.60 5.55
N ILE A 5 0.70 -0.94 4.40
CA ILE A 5 2.03 -0.53 3.99
C ILE A 5 1.91 0.18 2.63
N SER A 6 2.48 1.37 2.51
CA SER A 6 2.61 2.06 1.22
C SER A 6 3.69 1.38 0.38
N ALA A 7 3.37 1.00 -0.85
CA ALA A 7 4.25 0.25 -1.72
C ALA A 7 4.31 0.84 -3.13
N MET A 8 5.46 0.66 -3.77
CA MET A 8 5.67 1.04 -5.18
C MET A 8 5.18 -0.04 -6.16
N GLY A 9 4.78 -1.22 -5.67
CA GLY A 9 4.28 -2.34 -6.47
C GLY A 9 3.38 -3.28 -5.67
N PRO A 10 2.74 -4.27 -6.33
CA PRO A 10 1.70 -5.11 -5.74
C PRO A 10 2.21 -6.37 -5.03
N THR A 11 3.51 -6.45 -4.69
CA THR A 11 4.11 -7.63 -4.03
C THR A 11 4.81 -7.25 -2.74
N LEU A 12 5.01 -8.21 -1.82
CA LEU A 12 5.73 -7.99 -0.55
C LEU A 12 7.21 -7.62 -0.74
N ASP A 13 7.76 -7.88 -1.91
CA ASP A 13 9.15 -7.58 -2.30
C ASP A 13 9.29 -6.18 -2.92
N ALA A 14 8.16 -5.48 -3.15
CA ALA A 14 8.16 -4.13 -3.64
C ALA A 14 8.75 -3.16 -2.61
N GLU A 15 9.43 -2.12 -3.08
CA GLU A 15 9.95 -1.07 -2.22
C GLU A 15 8.80 -0.31 -1.54
N VAL A 16 9.03 0.08 -0.28
CA VAL A 16 8.11 0.92 0.48
C VAL A 16 8.07 2.31 -0.15
N ASP A 17 6.89 2.81 -0.51
CA ASP A 17 6.75 4.17 -1.02
C ASP A 17 6.75 5.15 0.16
N PRO A 18 7.68 6.14 0.21
CA PRO A 18 7.72 7.12 1.29
C PRO A 18 6.50 8.05 1.32
N ARG A 19 5.72 8.13 0.24
CA ARG A 19 4.55 9.01 0.11
C ARG A 19 3.28 8.22 0.41
N PHE A 20 2.97 7.98 1.68
CA PHE A 20 1.84 7.13 2.07
C PHE A 20 0.52 7.45 1.34
N GLY A 21 0.07 8.71 1.34
CA GLY A 21 -1.21 9.07 0.68
C GLY A 21 -1.20 9.03 -0.86
N ARG A 22 -0.02 8.93 -1.48
CA ARG A 22 0.18 8.97 -2.95
C ARG A 22 1.00 7.78 -3.46
N CYS A 23 1.11 6.73 -2.66
CA CYS A 23 1.79 5.51 -3.09
C CYS A 23 1.00 4.88 -4.23
N SER A 24 1.66 4.06 -5.04
CA SER A 24 1.00 3.35 -6.13
C SER A 24 0.08 2.24 -5.62
N TYR A 25 0.47 1.56 -4.55
CA TYR A 25 -0.29 0.47 -3.95
C TYR A 25 -0.31 0.57 -2.42
N PHE A 26 -1.39 0.07 -1.81
CA PHE A 26 -1.43 -0.29 -0.40
C PHE A 26 -1.37 -1.81 -0.27
N ILE A 27 -0.40 -2.31 0.48
CA ILE A 27 -0.36 -3.72 0.88
C ILE A 27 -1.00 -3.82 2.25
N ILE A 28 -2.07 -4.60 2.36
CA ILE A 28 -2.71 -4.91 3.63
C ILE A 28 -2.27 -6.31 4.03
N VAL A 29 -1.57 -6.44 5.16
CA VAL A 29 -1.03 -7.72 5.65
C VAL A 29 -1.54 -8.04 7.05
N ASP A 30 -1.80 -9.31 7.28
CA ASP A 30 -2.00 -9.87 8.62
C ASP A 30 -0.65 -10.44 9.11
N PRO A 31 -0.03 -9.87 10.16
CA PRO A 31 1.28 -10.30 10.63
C PRO A 31 1.26 -11.68 11.32
N ASP A 32 0.09 -12.17 11.72
CA ASP A 32 -0.06 -13.46 12.39
C ASP A 32 -0.07 -14.60 11.36
N THR A 33 -0.62 -14.35 10.17
CA THR A 33 -0.77 -15.36 9.10
C THR A 33 0.09 -15.11 7.86
N MET A 34 0.69 -13.93 7.75
CA MET A 34 1.40 -13.43 6.56
C MET A 34 0.52 -13.37 5.29
N GLN A 35 -0.79 -13.51 5.42
CA GLN A 35 -1.70 -13.29 4.30
C GLN A 35 -1.72 -11.80 3.96
N PHE A 36 -1.64 -11.49 2.66
CA PHE A 36 -1.67 -10.11 2.20
C PHE A 36 -2.54 -9.94 0.95
N GLU A 37 -3.02 -8.73 0.77
CA GLU A 37 -3.66 -8.25 -0.46
C GLU A 37 -3.00 -6.93 -0.89
N ALA A 38 -2.91 -6.71 -2.20
CA ALA A 38 -2.42 -5.47 -2.77
C ALA A 38 -3.57 -4.70 -3.41
N LEU A 39 -3.73 -3.43 -3.04
CA LEU A 39 -4.77 -2.54 -3.51
C LEU A 39 -4.13 -1.40 -4.30
N GLU A 40 -4.52 -1.20 -5.55
CA GLU A 40 -4.06 -0.06 -6.35
C GLU A 40 -4.66 1.24 -5.80
N ASN A 41 -3.82 2.26 -5.59
CA ASN A 41 -4.26 3.57 -5.15
C ASN A 41 -4.68 4.42 -6.34
N SER A 42 -5.92 4.26 -6.80
CA SER A 42 -6.51 5.09 -7.86
C SER A 42 -6.52 6.59 -7.54
N SER A 43 -6.31 6.96 -6.28
CA SER A 43 -6.24 8.35 -5.82
C SER A 43 -4.82 8.92 -5.84
N ALA A 44 -3.80 8.13 -6.20
CA ALA A 44 -2.40 8.57 -6.20
C ALA A 44 -2.14 9.82 -7.06
N THR A 45 -2.96 10.03 -8.09
CA THR A 45 -2.87 11.17 -9.02
C THR A 45 -3.85 12.30 -8.71
N GLN A 46 -4.71 12.18 -7.68
CA GLN A 46 -5.66 13.23 -7.34
C GLN A 46 -4.96 14.44 -6.71
N ALA A 47 -5.34 15.63 -7.16
CA ALA A 47 -4.73 16.89 -6.73
C ALA A 47 -5.18 17.33 -5.32
N GLY A 48 -6.32 16.84 -4.83
CA GLY A 48 -6.81 17.07 -3.47
C GLY A 48 -6.35 15.97 -2.51
N GLY A 49 -5.73 16.36 -1.40
CA GLY A 49 -5.56 15.46 -0.25
C GLY A 49 -6.90 15.24 0.48
N ALA A 50 -6.94 14.22 1.34
CA ALA A 50 -8.01 14.08 2.33
C ALA A 50 -7.96 15.20 3.37
#